data_AF-A0A853KDA1-F1
#
_entry.id   AF-A0A853KDA1-F1
#
_cell.length_a   1.000
_cell.length_b   1.000
_cell.length_c   1.000
_cell.angle_alpha   90.00
_cell.angle_beta   90.00
_cell.angle_gamma   90.00
#
_symmetry.space_group_name_H-M   'P 1'
#
loop_
_entity.id
_entity.type
_entity.pdbx_description
1 polymer ?
#
loop_
_entity_poly.entity_id
_entity_poly.type
_entity_poly.pdbx_seq_one_letter_code
_entity_poly.pdbx_strand_id
1 'polypeptide(L)'
;MRTNFRWRHRERERGFTLIEMVVALFIAAVIMAITLPNLQVAGQKAAETACEGNQRVIRAALTEYDLTFHTFPVEATSALVITDLKNAGFLDSTPDCPSGGNYIITIAPNGTTATVSCSVHGQLGNQ
;
A
#
# COMPACT_ATOMS: atom_id res chain seq x y z
N MET A 1 -50.93 4.54 -48.18
CA MET A 1 -49.58 5.09 -47.91
C MET A 1 -48.52 4.09 -48.38
N ARG A 2 -47.59 4.50 -49.25
CA ARG A 2 -46.40 3.71 -49.63
C ARG A 2 -45.20 4.25 -48.86
N THR A 3 -44.64 3.47 -47.93
CA THR A 3 -43.41 3.84 -47.23
C THR A 3 -42.21 3.25 -47.97
N ASN A 4 -41.38 4.13 -48.52
CA ASN A 4 -40.16 3.79 -49.25
C ASN A 4 -39.12 3.14 -48.33
N PHE A 5 -38.84 1.87 -48.57
CA PHE A 5 -37.69 1.17 -47.98
C PHE A 5 -36.42 1.61 -48.71
N ARG A 6 -35.72 2.63 -48.17
CA ARG A 6 -34.41 3.05 -48.65
C ARG A 6 -33.36 2.02 -48.25
N TRP A 7 -32.83 1.30 -49.22
CA TRP A 7 -31.70 0.39 -49.06
C TRP A 7 -30.45 1.16 -48.60
N ARG A 8 -29.95 0.77 -47.43
CA ARG A 8 -28.75 1.30 -46.78
C ARG A 8 -27.52 0.75 -47.52
N HIS A 9 -26.71 1.64 -48.08
CA HIS A 9 -25.41 1.29 -48.66
C HIS A 9 -24.57 0.59 -47.59
N ARG A 10 -24.23 -0.68 -47.82
CA ARG A 10 -23.30 -1.45 -46.99
C ARG A 10 -21.89 -0.94 -47.34
N GLU A 11 -21.32 -0.12 -46.47
CA GLU A 11 -19.92 0.25 -46.57
C GLU A 11 -19.09 -1.04 -46.58
N ARG A 12 -18.15 -1.15 -47.52
CA ARG A 12 -17.28 -2.32 -47.61
C ARG A 12 -16.38 -2.32 -46.38
N GLU A 13 -16.76 -3.13 -45.39
CA GLU A 13 -15.92 -3.43 -44.23
C GLU A 13 -14.59 -3.99 -44.74
N ARG A 14 -13.53 -3.18 -44.65
CA ARG A 14 -12.17 -3.62 -44.95
C ARG A 14 -11.75 -4.53 -43.81
N GLY A 15 -11.58 -5.83 -44.09
CA GLY A 15 -11.07 -6.79 -43.12
C GLY A 15 -9.62 -6.46 -42.74
N PHE A 16 -9.30 -6.52 -41.45
CA PHE A 16 -7.95 -6.39 -40.93
C PHE A 16 -7.03 -7.43 -41.59
N THR A 17 -5.84 -7.01 -42.01
CA THR A 17 -4.84 -7.95 -42.52
C THR A 17 -4.14 -8.65 -41.34
N LEU A 18 -3.80 -9.94 -41.48
CA LEU A 18 -3.12 -10.69 -40.41
C LEU A 18 -1.82 -10.00 -39.96
N ILE A 19 -1.09 -9.40 -40.91
CA ILE A 19 0.17 -8.70 -40.63
C ILE A 19 -0.01 -7.50 -39.70
N GLU A 20 -1.15 -6.82 -39.79
CA GLU A 20 -1.44 -5.61 -39.02
C GLU A 20 -1.67 -5.92 -37.54
N MET A 21 -2.30 -7.06 -37.23
CA MET A 21 -2.38 -7.57 -35.86
C MET A 21 -1.05 -8.11 -35.35
N VAL A 22 -0.25 -8.75 -36.19
CA VAL A 22 1.08 -9.27 -35.79
C VAL A 22 2.03 -8.13 -35.42
N VAL A 23 2.10 -7.07 -36.21
CA VAL A 23 2.94 -5.90 -35.92
C VAL A 23 2.46 -5.18 -34.66
N ALA A 24 1.15 -5.04 -34.47
CA ALA A 24 0.60 -4.41 -33.27
C ALA A 24 0.97 -5.16 -31.97
N LEU A 25 0.82 -6.49 -31.96
CA LEU A 25 1.19 -7.32 -30.80
C LEU A 25 2.71 -7.33 -30.57
N PHE A 26 3.51 -7.28 -31.64
CA PHE A 26 4.97 -7.17 -31.52
C PHE A 26 5.40 -5.90 -30.77
N ILE A 27 4.83 -4.74 -31.13
CA ILE A 27 5.13 -3.48 -30.44
C ILE A 27 4.63 -3.51 -28.99
N ALA A 28 3.42 -4.04 -28.73
CA ALA A 28 2.88 -4.16 -27.38
C ALA A 28 3.74 -5.06 -26.48
N ALA A 29 4.28 -6.16 -27.00
CA ALA A 29 5.15 -7.07 -26.26
C ALA A 29 6.46 -6.38 -25.81
N VAL A 30 7.08 -5.57 -26.68
CA VAL A 30 8.29 -4.81 -26.35
C VAL A 30 8.02 -3.79 -25.24
N ILE A 31 6.90 -3.08 -25.30
CA ILE A 31 6.51 -2.12 -24.25
C ILE A 31 6.31 -2.84 -22.91
N MET A 32 5.53 -3.92 -22.90
CA MET A 32 5.26 -4.70 -21.67
C MET A 32 6.53 -5.28 -21.05
N ALA A 33 7.48 -5.75 -21.87
CA ALA A 33 8.76 -6.28 -21.39
C ALA A 33 9.57 -5.25 -20.59
N ILE A 34 9.47 -3.96 -20.93
CA ILE A 34 10.15 -2.88 -20.21
C ILE A 34 9.33 -2.43 -18.98
N THR A 35 8.01 -2.38 -19.07
CA THR A 35 7.15 -1.82 -18.01
C THR A 35 6.94 -2.76 -16.82
N LEU A 36 6.73 -4.05 -17.06
CA LEU A 36 6.42 -5.03 -16.00
C LEU A 36 7.44 -5.14 -14.85
N PRO A 37 8.76 -5.18 -15.08
CA PRO A 37 9.72 -5.29 -13.97
C PRO A 37 9.66 -4.07 -13.03
N ASN A 38 9.38 -2.88 -13.57
CA ASN A 38 9.35 -1.66 -12.79
C ASN A 38 8.12 -1.60 -11.86
N LEU A 39 7.01 -2.23 -12.23
CA LEU A 39 5.80 -2.30 -11.41
C LEU A 39 6.01 -3.09 -10.11
N GLN A 40 6.84 -4.15 -10.13
CA GLN A 40 7.13 -4.94 -8.93
C GLN A 40 7.98 -4.14 -7.92
N VAL A 41 9.00 -3.44 -8.41
CA VAL A 41 9.86 -2.58 -7.58
C VAL A 41 9.08 -1.42 -7.00
N ALA A 42 8.20 -0.79 -7.80
CA ALA A 42 7.31 0.26 -7.33
C ALA A 42 6.36 -0.25 -6.24
N GLY A 43 5.83 -1.46 -6.38
CA GLY A 43 4.98 -2.10 -5.37
C GLY A 43 5.70 -2.33 -4.04
N GLN A 44 6.93 -2.84 -4.07
CA GLN A 44 7.73 -3.05 -2.86
C GLN A 44 8.05 -1.73 -2.14
N LYS A 45 8.43 -0.69 -2.89
CA LYS A 45 8.68 0.65 -2.33
C LYS A 45 7.41 1.29 -1.77
N ALA A 46 6.26 1.09 -2.43
CA ALA A 46 4.98 1.58 -1.92
C ALA A 46 4.59 0.87 -0.62
N ALA A 47 4.81 -0.44 -0.53
CA ALA A 47 4.57 -1.22 0.69
C ALA A 47 5.46 -0.77 1.84
N GLU A 48 6.75 -0.52 1.57
CA GLU A 48 7.70 0.03 2.53
C GLU A 48 7.27 1.43 3.02
N THR A 49 6.97 2.34 2.09
CA THR A 49 6.52 3.71 2.42
C THR A 49 5.23 3.69 3.24
N ALA A 50 4.28 2.83 2.88
CA ALA A 50 3.04 2.66 3.64
C ALA A 50 3.31 2.10 5.05
N CYS A 51 4.21 1.13 5.18
CA CYS A 51 4.62 0.60 6.47
C CYS A 51 5.26 1.69 7.35
N GLU A 52 6.14 2.52 6.80
CA GLU A 52 6.73 3.66 7.51
C GLU A 52 5.69 4.68 7.95
N GLY A 53 4.69 4.98 7.11
CA GLY A 53 3.56 5.83 7.46
C GLY A 53 2.79 5.28 8.67
N ASN A 54 2.48 3.99 8.66
CA ASN A 54 1.84 3.31 9.79
C ASN A 54 2.69 3.39 11.07
N GLN A 55 4.01 3.18 10.98
CA GLN A 55 4.90 3.32 12.13
C GLN A 55 4.90 4.74 12.70
N ARG A 56 4.78 5.78 11.85
CA ARG A 56 4.69 7.18 12.30
C ARG A 56 3.39 7.44 13.06
N VAL A 57 2.27 6.89 12.58
CA VAL A 57 0.97 6.98 13.26
C VAL A 57 1.03 6.31 14.63
N ILE A 58 1.60 5.09 14.72
CA ILE A 58 1.78 4.39 16.00
C ILE A 58 2.67 5.20 16.95
N ARG A 59 3.79 5.75 16.46
CA ARG A 59 4.68 6.58 17.28
C ARG A 59 3.97 7.83 17.79
N ALA A 60 3.19 8.50 16.95
CA ALA A 60 2.40 9.65 17.36
C ALA A 60 1.37 9.28 18.44
N ALA A 61 0.67 8.15 18.29
CA ALA A 61 -0.27 7.64 19.28
C ALA A 61 0.42 7.30 20.62
N LEU A 62 1.62 6.72 20.59
CA LEU A 62 2.41 6.45 21.80
C LEU A 62 2.84 7.74 22.51
N THR A 63 3.26 8.76 21.74
CA THR A 63 3.60 10.07 22.31
C THR A 63 2.37 10.76 22.90
N GLU A 64 1.23 10.71 22.23
CA GLU A 64 -0.01 11.28 22.76
C GLU A 64 -0.47 10.57 24.05
N TYR A 65 -0.33 9.25 24.10
CA TYR A 65 -0.59 8.47 25.31
C TYR A 65 0.34 8.91 26.46
N ASP A 66 1.64 9.06 26.20
CA ASP A 66 2.62 9.53 27.19
C ASP A 66 2.33 10.97 27.65
N LEU A 67 1.88 11.86 26.77
CA LEU A 67 1.45 13.21 27.13
C LEU A 67 0.22 13.21 28.04
N THR A 68 -0.71 12.26 27.83
CA THR A 68 -1.96 12.17 28.60
C THR A 68 -1.78 11.47 29.94
N PHE A 69 -0.98 10.39 29.98
CA PHE A 69 -0.86 9.50 31.14
C PHE A 69 0.53 9.54 31.81
N HIS A 70 1.49 10.31 31.27
CA HIS A 70 2.87 10.41 31.75
C HIS A 70 3.58 9.05 31.89
N THR A 71 3.14 8.09 31.09
CA THR A 71 3.65 6.73 31.09
C THR A 71 3.45 6.12 29.72
N PHE A 72 4.35 5.23 29.31
CA PHE A 72 4.14 4.42 28.12
C PHE A 72 3.29 3.18 28.46
N PRO A 73 2.46 2.70 27.52
CA PRO A 73 1.74 1.45 27.71
C PRO A 73 2.73 0.29 27.89
N VAL A 74 2.64 -0.40 29.02
CA VAL A 74 3.50 -1.53 29.41
C VAL A 74 2.71 -2.82 29.35
N GLU A 75 2.66 -3.41 28.15
CA GLU A 75 2.03 -4.71 27.93
C GLU A 75 3.08 -5.77 27.62
N ALA A 76 2.70 -7.04 27.84
CA ALA A 76 3.59 -8.19 27.60
C ALA A 76 3.96 -8.36 26.11
N THR A 77 3.13 -7.83 25.19
CA THR A 77 3.36 -7.92 23.74
C THR A 77 2.97 -6.64 23.04
N SER A 78 3.64 -6.31 21.94
CA SER A 78 3.33 -5.12 21.13
C SER A 78 1.92 -5.14 20.51
N ALA A 79 1.34 -6.33 20.28
CA ALA A 79 -0.03 -6.47 19.79
C ALA A 79 -1.06 -5.98 20.82
N LEU A 80 -0.82 -6.23 22.11
CA LEU A 80 -1.66 -5.74 23.20
C LEU A 80 -1.50 -4.22 23.35
N VAL A 81 -0.27 -3.69 23.26
CA VAL A 81 -0.03 -2.24 23.26
C VAL A 81 -0.87 -1.53 22.18
N ILE A 82 -0.89 -2.04 20.95
CA ILE A 82 -1.65 -1.44 19.85
C ILE A 82 -3.16 -1.52 20.12
N THR A 83 -3.61 -2.61 20.76
CA THR A 83 -5.02 -2.79 21.14
C THR A 83 -5.41 -1.79 22.22
N ASP A 84 -4.54 -1.52 23.20
CA ASP A 84 -4.79 -0.54 24.24
C ASP A 84 -4.81 0.88 23.69
N LEU A 85 -3.89 1.22 22.78
CA LEU A 85 -3.91 2.51 22.07
C LEU A 85 -5.22 2.70 21.31
N LYS A 86 -5.73 1.65 20.68
CA LYS A 86 -7.03 1.67 20.00
C LYS A 86 -8.20 1.84 20.98
N ASN A 87 -8.22 1.08 22.07
CA ASN A 87 -9.27 1.17 23.09
C ASN A 87 -9.29 2.53 23.78
N ALA A 88 -8.11 3.14 23.96
CA ALA A 88 -7.95 4.48 24.49
C ALA A 88 -8.30 5.58 23.46
N GLY A 89 -8.55 5.23 22.20
CA GLY A 89 -8.97 6.15 21.14
C GLY A 89 -7.84 6.91 20.44
N PHE A 90 -6.58 6.50 20.62
CA PHE A 90 -5.43 7.11 19.94
C PHE A 90 -5.17 6.54 18.55
N LEU A 91 -5.86 5.45 18.18
CA LEU A 91 -5.79 4.82 16.85
C LEU A 91 -7.20 4.53 16.30
N ASP A 92 -7.49 5.03 15.10
CA ASP A 92 -8.78 4.80 14.42
C ASP A 92 -8.97 3.35 13.95
N SER A 93 -7.88 2.71 13.53
CA SER A 93 -7.86 1.32 13.09
C SER A 93 -6.54 0.67 13.43
N THR A 94 -6.53 -0.66 13.52
CA THR A 94 -5.30 -1.41 13.78
C THR A 94 -4.45 -1.37 12.51
N PRO A 95 -3.29 -0.68 12.51
CA PRO A 95 -2.47 -0.59 11.32
C PRO A 95 -1.90 -1.98 11.00
N ASP A 96 -2.08 -2.42 9.75
CA ASP A 96 -1.52 -3.67 9.25
C ASP A 96 -0.39 -3.37 8.25
N CYS A 97 0.62 -4.23 8.24
CA CYS A 97 1.73 -4.09 7.30
C CYS A 97 1.34 -4.70 5.96
N PRO A 98 1.44 -3.97 4.82
CA PRO A 98 1.07 -4.49 3.50
C PRO A 98 1.89 -5.72 3.07
N SER A 99 3.05 -5.96 3.71
CA SER A 99 3.91 -7.13 3.50
C SER A 99 3.66 -8.26 4.54
N GLY A 100 2.66 -8.14 5.40
CA GLY A 100 2.31 -9.14 6.43
C GLY A 100 3.25 -9.16 7.65
N GLY A 101 3.97 -8.06 7.90
CA GLY A 101 4.87 -7.93 9.07
C GLY A 101 4.16 -7.47 10.34
N ASN A 102 4.73 -7.82 11.50
CA ASN A 102 4.25 -7.35 12.80
C ASN A 102 5.01 -6.10 13.24
N TYR A 103 4.33 -5.23 13.99
CA TYR A 103 4.94 -4.06 14.63
C TYR A 103 5.45 -4.42 16.02
N ILE A 104 6.69 -4.03 16.32
CA ILE A 104 7.37 -4.23 17.60
C ILE A 104 7.60 -2.84 18.19
N ILE A 105 7.22 -2.67 19.44
CA ILE A 105 7.36 -1.41 20.17
C ILE A 105 8.36 -1.67 21.29
N THR A 106 9.46 -0.93 21.29
CA THR A 106 10.49 -1.03 22.32
C THR A 106 10.58 0.31 23.03
N ILE A 107 10.50 0.29 24.36
CA ILE A 107 10.64 1.49 25.17
C ILE A 107 12.10 1.57 25.62
N ALA A 108 12.74 2.72 25.41
CA ALA A 108 14.10 2.95 25.88
C ALA A 108 14.14 2.78 27.42
N PRO A 109 15.25 2.27 27.99
CA PRO A 109 15.38 2.05 29.44
C PRO A 109 15.23 3.33 30.27
N ASN A 110 15.37 4.50 29.64
CA ASN A 110 15.16 5.81 30.26
C ASN A 110 13.68 6.22 30.33
N GLY A 111 12.76 5.40 29.81
CA GLY A 111 11.31 5.64 29.81
C GLY A 111 10.87 6.87 29.03
N THR A 112 11.72 7.43 28.17
CA THR A 112 11.51 8.75 27.53
C THR A 112 11.28 8.66 26.02
N THR A 113 11.54 7.52 25.39
CA THR A 113 11.37 7.34 23.95
C THR A 113 10.87 5.94 23.64
N ALA A 114 9.80 5.86 22.86
CA ALA A 114 9.33 4.61 22.26
C ALA A 114 9.81 4.50 20.81
N THR A 115 10.51 3.42 20.49
CA THR A 115 10.87 3.08 19.11
C THR A 115 9.86 2.08 18.56
N VAL A 116 9.42 2.33 17.33
CA VAL A 116 8.52 1.43 16.59
C VAL A 116 9.33 0.83 15.45
N SER A 117 9.32 -0.49 15.34
CA SER A 117 9.92 -1.24 14.25
C SER A 117 8.94 -2.24 13.65
N CYS A 118 9.16 -2.60 12.40
CA CYS A 118 8.44 -3.66 11.70
C CYS A 118 9.38 -4.85 11.49
N SER A 119 8.85 -6.07 11.61
CA SER A 119 9.62 -7.30 11.37
C SER A 119 10.14 -7.44 9.93
N VAL A 120 9.52 -6.76 8.96
CA VAL A 120 9.87 -6.84 7.53
C VAL A 120 10.70 -5.64 7.06
N HIS A 121 10.25 -4.42 7.36
CA HIS A 121 10.88 -3.18 6.87
C HIS A 121 11.83 -2.52 7.90
N GLY A 122 11.99 -3.10 9.08
CA GLY A 122 12.88 -2.56 10.11
C GLY A 122 12.31 -1.34 10.83
N GLN A 123 13.20 -0.53 11.40
CA GLN A 123 12.84 0.58 12.29
C GLN A 123 12.58 1.89 11.53
N LEU A 124 11.53 2.61 11.92
CA LEU A 124 11.19 3.92 11.40
C LEU A 124 12.34 4.94 11.55
N GLY A 125 12.91 5.34 10.42
CA GLY A 125 13.97 6.36 10.32
C GLY A 125 15.36 5.82 9.95
N ASN A 126 15.53 4.52 9.70
CA ASN A 126 16.81 3.89 9.33
C ASN A 126 16.98 3.64 7.81
N GLN A 127 16.41 4.50 6.96
CA GLN A 127 16.66 4.49 5.51
C GLN A 127 17.80 5.45 5.16
#